data_AF-A0A383VGB6-F1
#
_entry.id   AF-A0A383VGB6-F1
#
_cell.length_a   1.000
_cell.length_b   1.000
_cell.length_c   1.000
_cell.angle_alpha   90.00
_cell.angle_beta   90.00
_cell.angle_gamma   90.00
#
_symmetry.space_group_name_H-M   'P 1'
#
loop_
_entity.id
_entity.type
_entity.pdbx_description
1 polymer ?
#
loop_
_entity_poly.entity_id
_entity_poly.type
_entity_poly.pdbx_seq_one_letter_code
_entity_poly.pdbx_strand_id
1 'polypeptide(L)'
;MQSLMELPGTTGIAELRQRAEDLTTWKISLQRGVLPEPEQVNWPVEPFKTKFIDALRALEMPRFTRRYPVVLETLMKQMLAMVHDFELKLLEAEAKQKQQQRPPPQQQAQPSQQGQQQDEPGDQDQEQQGEEGQEGGAEQSQELTQEMLEEALKDSMNQQGQQGQQGGKQIQIGLEEMEGKQAGKGDEQTNEEADEALAQEIEKAAEQIVSEFEQGMQEVMENLEKAQLAFDDLS
;
A
#
# COMPACT_ATOMS: atom_id res chain seq x y z
N MET A 1 9.46 -21.61 6.79
CA MET A 1 7.98 -21.54 6.72
C MET A 1 7.44 -20.44 7.60
N GLN A 2 7.81 -20.36 8.88
CA GLN A 2 7.37 -19.27 9.76
C GLN A 2 7.72 -17.89 9.19
N SER A 3 8.94 -17.72 8.67
CA SER A 3 9.38 -16.48 8.02
C SER A 3 8.65 -16.10 6.74
N LEU A 4 7.91 -17.00 6.08
CA LEU A 4 7.07 -16.64 4.93
C LEU A 4 5.70 -16.09 5.36
N MET A 5 5.21 -16.50 6.52
CA MET A 5 3.96 -16.01 7.11
C MET A 5 4.11 -14.60 7.69
N GLU A 6 5.34 -14.23 8.07
CA GLU A 6 5.69 -12.92 8.61
C GLU A 6 5.92 -11.86 7.52
N LEU A 7 5.90 -12.26 6.23
CA LEU A 7 6.09 -11.33 5.13
C LEU A 7 4.85 -10.45 4.92
N PRO A 8 5.01 -9.12 4.76
CA PRO A 8 3.89 -8.19 4.59
C PRO A 8 2.94 -8.54 3.45
N GLY A 9 3.45 -9.11 2.35
CA GLY A 9 2.64 -9.49 1.20
C GLY A 9 1.94 -10.85 1.29
N THR A 10 2.07 -11.59 2.40
CA THR A 10 1.42 -12.88 2.59
C THR A 10 0.04 -12.68 3.25
N THR A 11 -0.96 -12.33 2.45
CA THR A 11 -2.33 -12.03 2.93
C THR A 11 -3.22 -13.27 3.05
N GLY A 12 -2.84 -14.39 2.44
CA GLY A 12 -3.63 -15.62 2.41
C GLY A 12 -2.81 -16.90 2.21
N ILE A 13 -3.52 -18.04 2.29
CA ILE A 13 -2.94 -19.39 2.14
C ILE A 13 -2.46 -19.63 0.69
N ALA A 14 -3.14 -19.03 -0.29
CA ALA A 14 -2.77 -19.17 -1.71
C ALA A 14 -1.41 -18.52 -1.99
N GLU A 15 -1.21 -17.29 -1.50
CA GLU A 15 0.03 -16.53 -1.59
C GLU A 15 1.16 -17.25 -0.86
N LEU A 16 0.89 -17.74 0.37
CA LEU A 16 1.86 -18.51 1.13
C LEU A 16 2.31 -19.76 0.36
N ARG A 17 1.37 -20.48 -0.26
CA ARG A 17 1.68 -21.68 -1.04
C ARG A 17 2.50 -21.34 -2.27
N GLN A 18 2.11 -20.33 -3.05
CA GLN A 18 2.86 -19.92 -4.23
C GLN A 18 4.28 -19.46 -3.86
N ARG A 19 4.42 -18.64 -2.81
CA ARG A 19 5.72 -18.19 -2.31
C ARG A 19 6.59 -19.36 -1.84
N ALA A 20 5.99 -20.37 -1.21
CA ALA A 20 6.71 -21.58 -0.79
C ALA A 20 7.16 -22.44 -1.99
N GLU A 21 6.34 -22.54 -3.04
CA GLU A 21 6.67 -23.22 -4.28
C GLU A 21 7.81 -22.49 -5.01
N ASP A 22 7.74 -21.16 -5.12
CA ASP A 22 8.80 -20.34 -5.70
C ASP A 22 10.10 -20.45 -4.90
N LEU A 23 10.04 -20.36 -3.56
CA LEU A 23 11.20 -20.54 -2.67
C LEU A 23 11.85 -21.92 -2.84
N THR A 24 11.03 -22.95 -3.07
CA THR A 24 11.51 -24.30 -3.35
C THR A 24 12.24 -24.35 -4.68
N THR A 25 11.71 -23.70 -5.71
CA THR A 25 12.38 -23.56 -7.02
C THR A 25 13.72 -22.86 -6.90
N TRP A 26 13.78 -21.73 -6.18
CA TRP A 26 15.03 -21.04 -5.86
C TRP A 26 16.05 -21.95 -5.19
N LYS A 27 15.62 -22.69 -4.15
CA LYS A 27 16.48 -23.63 -3.43
C LYS A 27 17.01 -24.73 -4.35
N ILE A 28 16.15 -25.36 -5.16
CA ILE A 28 16.55 -26.45 -6.07
C ILE A 28 17.55 -25.96 -7.12
N SER A 29 17.29 -24.80 -7.73
CA SER A 29 18.19 -24.21 -8.73
C SER A 29 19.57 -23.94 -8.13
N LEU A 30 19.61 -23.26 -6.97
CA LEU A 30 20.88 -22.95 -6.30
C LEU A 30 21.61 -24.20 -5.78
N GLN A 31 20.89 -25.25 -5.37
CA GLN A 31 21.51 -26.54 -5.03
C GLN A 31 22.19 -27.18 -6.24
N ARG A 32 21.61 -27.05 -7.43
CA ARG A 32 22.21 -27.51 -8.68
C ARG A 32 23.35 -26.61 -9.17
N GLY A 33 23.52 -25.45 -8.53
CA GLY A 33 24.48 -24.43 -8.89
C GLY A 33 24.10 -23.65 -10.14
N VAL A 34 22.80 -23.44 -10.35
CA VAL A 34 22.25 -22.59 -11.39
C VAL A 34 21.31 -21.55 -10.78
N LEU A 35 21.14 -20.42 -11.46
CA LEU A 35 20.13 -19.44 -11.08
C LEU A 35 18.79 -19.83 -11.71
N PRO A 36 17.65 -19.62 -11.02
CA PRO A 36 16.35 -19.75 -11.65
C PRO A 36 16.21 -18.70 -12.77
N GLU A 37 15.50 -19.05 -13.84
CA GLU A 37 15.15 -18.06 -14.86
C GLU A 37 14.09 -17.10 -14.28
N PRO A 38 14.17 -15.79 -14.55
CA PRO A 38 13.21 -14.80 -14.01
C PRO A 38 11.75 -15.12 -14.34
N GLU A 39 11.51 -15.82 -15.45
CA GLU A 39 10.17 -16.23 -15.92
C GLU A 39 9.62 -17.47 -15.18
N GLN A 40 10.48 -18.26 -14.54
CA GLN A 40 10.10 -19.51 -13.85
C GLN A 40 9.63 -19.26 -12.42
N VAL A 41 9.92 -18.10 -11.85
CA VAL A 41 9.56 -17.74 -10.47
C VAL A 41 8.82 -16.41 -10.45
N ASN A 42 7.66 -16.39 -9.79
CA ASN A 42 6.84 -15.19 -9.68
C ASN A 42 7.22 -14.36 -8.46
N TRP A 43 7.83 -15.00 -7.46
CA TRP A 43 8.32 -14.39 -6.24
C TRP A 43 9.84 -14.61 -6.07
N PRO A 44 10.60 -13.63 -5.56
CA PRO A 44 10.20 -12.28 -5.14
C PRO A 44 9.61 -11.42 -6.27
N VAL A 45 8.93 -10.33 -5.92
CA VAL A 45 8.35 -9.41 -6.90
C VAL A 45 9.45 -8.53 -7.54
N GLU A 46 9.17 -7.99 -8.72
CA GLU A 46 10.08 -7.03 -9.38
C GLU A 46 10.03 -5.66 -8.69
N PRO A 47 11.11 -4.86 -8.75
CA PRO A 47 12.41 -5.11 -9.43
C PRO A 47 13.42 -5.91 -8.60
N PHE A 48 13.06 -6.34 -7.39
CA PHE A 48 13.98 -7.05 -6.49
C PHE A 48 14.48 -8.36 -7.10
N LYS A 49 13.59 -9.14 -7.71
CA LYS A 49 13.92 -10.44 -8.32
C LYS A 49 15.07 -10.33 -9.32
N THR A 50 14.95 -9.45 -10.32
CA THR A 50 15.97 -9.33 -11.36
C THR A 50 17.30 -8.85 -10.77
N LYS A 51 17.27 -7.80 -9.94
CA LYS A 51 18.50 -7.27 -9.30
C LYS A 51 19.18 -8.34 -8.42
N PHE A 52 18.42 -9.12 -7.66
CA PHE A 52 18.97 -10.19 -6.83
C PHE A 52 19.59 -11.33 -7.67
N ILE A 53 18.97 -11.74 -8.77
CA ILE A 53 19.55 -12.71 -9.71
C ILE A 53 20.88 -12.21 -10.25
N ASP A 54 20.94 -10.94 -10.66
CA ASP A 54 22.16 -10.34 -11.22
C ASP A 54 23.27 -10.23 -10.18
N ALA A 55 22.96 -9.85 -8.93
CA ALA A 55 23.92 -9.85 -7.85
C ALA A 55 24.47 -11.26 -7.55
N LEU A 56 23.61 -12.28 -7.52
CA LEU A 56 24.06 -13.66 -7.34
C LEU A 56 24.96 -14.13 -8.49
N ARG A 57 24.69 -13.67 -9.72
CA ARG A 57 25.53 -13.96 -10.88
C ARG A 57 26.89 -13.28 -10.77
N ALA A 58 26.92 -12.01 -10.39
CA ALA A 58 28.16 -11.23 -10.22
C ALA A 58 29.08 -11.84 -9.16
N LEU A 59 28.50 -12.37 -8.08
CA LEU A 59 29.21 -13.04 -7.00
C LEU A 59 29.58 -14.51 -7.27
N GLU A 60 29.21 -15.06 -8.43
CA GLU A 60 29.31 -16.50 -8.73
C GLU A 60 28.69 -17.42 -7.64
N MET A 61 27.72 -16.92 -6.86
CA MET A 61 27.09 -17.63 -5.74
C MET A 61 26.60 -19.05 -6.06
N PRO A 62 26.01 -19.32 -7.26
CA PRO A 62 25.55 -20.67 -7.60
C PRO A 62 26.65 -21.74 -7.50
N ARG A 63 27.90 -21.40 -7.83
CA ARG A 63 29.02 -22.34 -7.72
C ARG A 63 29.27 -22.75 -6.26
N PHE A 64 29.13 -21.81 -5.34
CA PHE A 64 29.38 -22.01 -3.92
C PHE A 64 28.22 -22.71 -3.24
N THR A 65 26.97 -22.38 -3.59
CA THR A 65 25.79 -23.08 -3.06
C THR A 65 25.74 -24.54 -3.47
N ARG A 66 26.32 -24.90 -4.63
CA ARG A 66 26.49 -26.30 -5.05
C ARG A 66 27.54 -27.05 -4.22
N ARG A 67 28.66 -26.40 -3.91
CA ARG A 67 29.78 -27.01 -3.15
C ARG A 67 29.53 -27.04 -1.64
N TYR A 68 28.84 -26.02 -1.11
CA TYR A 68 28.61 -25.82 0.31
C TYR A 68 27.10 -25.65 0.58
N PRO A 69 26.37 -26.75 0.82
CA PRO A 69 24.94 -26.71 1.11
C PRO A 69 24.57 -25.84 2.33
N VAL A 70 25.49 -25.67 3.28
CA VAL A 70 25.30 -24.79 4.46
C VAL A 70 25.22 -23.32 4.05
N VAL A 71 26.01 -22.89 3.06
CA VAL A 71 25.97 -21.51 2.53
C VAL A 71 24.63 -21.24 1.87
N LEU A 72 24.05 -22.24 1.20
CA LEU A 72 22.72 -22.11 0.61
C LEU A 72 21.65 -21.81 1.66
N GLU A 73 21.62 -22.54 2.78
CA GLU A 73 20.58 -22.29 3.79
C GLU A 73 20.68 -20.88 4.37
N THR A 74 21.90 -20.39 4.59
CA THR A 74 22.14 -19.03 5.03
C THR A 74 21.70 -18.03 3.95
N LEU A 75 22.06 -18.26 2.69
CA LEU A 75 21.65 -17.41 1.57
C LEU A 75 20.13 -17.31 1.45
N MET A 76 19.41 -18.44 1.58
CA MET A 76 17.95 -18.43 1.54
C MET A 76 17.36 -17.60 2.68
N LYS A 77 17.92 -17.67 3.90
CA LYS A 77 17.48 -16.84 5.02
C LYS A 77 17.74 -15.36 4.78
N GLN A 78 18.92 -15.01 4.24
CA GLN A 78 19.24 -13.63 3.89
C GLN A 78 18.31 -13.11 2.79
N MET A 79 18.00 -13.93 1.78
CA MET A 79 17.02 -13.58 0.76
C MET A 79 15.65 -13.29 1.38
N LEU A 80 15.16 -14.14 2.29
CA LEU A 80 13.88 -13.88 2.98
C LEU A 80 13.88 -12.57 3.76
N ALA A 81 14.98 -12.26 4.47
CA ALA A 81 15.11 -11.01 5.22
C ALA A 81 15.13 -9.77 4.30
N MET A 82 15.88 -9.82 3.20
CA MET A 82 15.91 -8.74 2.21
C MET A 82 14.55 -8.53 1.54
N VAL A 83 13.84 -9.61 1.21
CA VAL A 83 12.50 -9.50 0.63
C VAL A 83 11.51 -8.94 1.63
N HIS A 84 11.61 -9.30 2.91
CA HIS A 84 10.81 -8.68 3.97
C HIS A 84 11.02 -7.16 4.01
N ASP A 85 12.27 -6.70 4.03
CA ASP A 85 12.59 -5.27 4.09
C ASP A 85 12.15 -4.53 2.82
N PHE A 86 12.26 -5.18 1.66
CA PHE A 86 11.75 -4.66 0.40
C PHE A 86 10.21 -4.56 0.38
N GLU A 87 9.49 -5.61 0.81
CA GLU A 87 8.03 -5.59 0.89
C GLU A 87 7.51 -4.55 1.89
N LEU A 88 8.23 -4.30 3.00
CA LEU A 88 7.91 -3.21 3.92
C LEU A 88 8.04 -1.83 3.26
N LYS A 89 9.14 -1.59 2.53
CA LYS A 89 9.34 -0.33 1.80
C LYS A 89 8.28 -0.15 0.71
N LEU A 90 7.91 -1.24 0.02
CA LEU A 90 6.84 -1.22 -0.98
C LEU A 90 5.50 -0.82 -0.36
N LEU A 91 5.12 -1.42 0.78
CA LEU A 91 3.89 -1.08 1.50
C LEU A 91 3.89 0.40 1.97
N GLU A 92 5.01 0.88 2.49
CA GLU A 92 5.16 2.28 2.92
C GLU A 92 5.01 3.24 1.74
N ALA A 93 5.61 2.91 0.59
CA ALA A 93 5.57 3.74 -0.60
C ALA A 93 4.15 3.77 -1.20
N GLU A 94 3.45 2.64 -1.26
CA GLU A 94 2.03 2.58 -1.66
C GLU A 94 1.11 3.37 -0.71
N ALA A 95 1.37 3.32 0.60
CA ALA A 95 0.59 4.07 1.58
C ALA A 95 0.75 5.59 1.42
N LYS A 96 1.97 6.07 1.11
CA LYS A 96 2.24 7.48 0.80
C LYS A 96 1.51 7.94 -0.46
N GLN A 97 1.50 7.12 -1.51
CA GLN A 97 0.80 7.44 -2.76
C GLN A 97 -0.72 7.60 -2.52
N LYS A 98 -1.35 6.66 -1.78
CA LYS A 98 -2.79 6.74 -1.43
C LYS A 98 -3.17 7.95 -0.58
N GLN A 99 -2.24 8.51 0.20
CA GLN A 99 -2.49 9.73 0.95
C GLN A 99 -2.43 10.98 0.07
N GLN A 100 -1.54 11.02 -0.93
CA GLN A 100 -1.40 12.16 -1.84
C GLN A 100 -2.57 12.27 -2.84
N GLN A 101 -3.20 11.15 -3.20
CA GLN A 101 -4.38 11.13 -4.07
C GLN A 101 -5.70 11.46 -3.36
N ARG A 102 -5.70 11.71 -2.04
CA ARG A 102 -6.92 12.01 -1.30
C ARG A 102 -7.29 13.49 -1.53
N PRO A 103 -8.46 13.81 -2.14
CA PRO A 103 -8.83 15.20 -2.36
C PRO A 103 -8.93 15.95 -1.02
N PRO A 104 -8.56 17.24 -0.97
CA PRO A 104 -8.71 18.02 0.26
C PRO A 104 -10.18 18.00 0.69
N PRO A 105 -10.46 17.90 2.00
CA PRO A 105 -11.84 17.94 2.48
C PRO A 105 -12.50 19.21 1.95
N GLN A 106 -13.59 19.06 1.20
CA GLN A 106 -14.42 20.19 0.79
C GLN A 106 -14.83 20.93 2.06
N GLN A 107 -14.27 22.12 2.26
CA GLN A 107 -14.79 23.06 3.24
C GLN A 107 -16.24 23.32 2.84
N GLN A 108 -17.17 22.79 3.63
CA GLN A 108 -18.57 23.15 3.55
C GLN A 108 -18.64 24.67 3.63
N ALA A 109 -19.02 25.30 2.51
CA ALA A 109 -19.40 26.70 2.49
C ALA A 109 -20.55 26.86 3.50
N GLN A 110 -20.27 27.56 4.60
CA GLN A 110 -21.31 28.00 5.51
C GLN A 110 -22.35 28.80 4.71
N PRO A 111 -23.65 28.49 4.85
CA PRO A 111 -24.68 29.32 4.26
C PRO A 111 -24.66 30.68 4.95
N SER A 112 -24.24 31.72 4.23
CA SER A 112 -24.41 33.11 4.62
C SER A 112 -25.90 33.38 4.83
N GLN A 113 -26.34 33.43 6.08
CA GLN A 113 -27.64 33.98 6.43
C GLN A 113 -27.60 35.49 6.16
N GLN A 114 -28.00 35.86 4.95
CA GLN A 114 -28.16 37.25 4.55
C GLN A 114 -29.48 37.75 5.13
N GLY A 115 -29.38 38.74 6.02
CA GLY A 115 -30.43 39.22 6.90
C GLY A 115 -31.70 39.69 6.19
N GLN A 116 -32.84 39.34 6.79
CA GLN A 116 -34.09 40.06 6.61
C GLN A 116 -34.10 41.24 7.59
N GLN A 117 -34.00 42.44 7.04
CA GLN A 117 -34.42 43.67 7.69
C GLN A 117 -35.95 43.66 7.83
N GLN A 118 -36.44 43.80 9.05
CA GLN A 118 -37.80 44.27 9.31
C GLN A 118 -37.72 45.30 10.44
N ASP A 119 -37.86 46.56 10.06
CA ASP A 119 -38.13 47.71 10.94
C ASP A 119 -39.54 47.56 11.54
N GLU A 120 -39.66 47.59 12.87
CA GLU A 120 -40.39 48.63 13.63
C GLU A 120 -40.41 48.33 15.16
N PRO A 121 -40.64 49.34 16.02
CA PRO A 121 -39.95 49.49 17.31
C PRO A 121 -40.84 49.29 18.55
N GLY A 122 -40.19 49.18 19.72
CA GLY A 122 -40.78 49.27 21.07
C GLY A 122 -40.68 47.95 21.84
N ASP A 123 -40.46 47.88 23.14
CA ASP A 123 -40.25 48.84 24.22
C ASP A 123 -39.88 47.99 25.46
N GLN A 124 -38.95 48.49 26.27
CA GLN A 124 -38.68 48.20 27.71
C GLN A 124 -38.19 46.81 28.21
N ASP A 125 -37.01 46.89 28.85
CA ASP A 125 -36.59 46.35 30.16
C ASP A 125 -36.89 44.89 30.57
N GLN A 126 -35.84 44.07 30.74
CA GLN A 126 -35.42 43.58 32.07
C GLN A 126 -34.15 42.70 32.06
N GLU A 127 -33.13 43.22 32.76
CA GLU A 127 -32.32 42.57 33.81
C GLU A 127 -31.67 41.17 33.60
N GLN A 128 -30.33 41.22 33.49
CA GLN A 128 -29.29 40.44 34.20
C GLN A 128 -29.69 39.27 35.12
N GLN A 129 -29.07 38.11 34.86
CA GLN A 129 -28.28 37.23 35.77
C GLN A 129 -28.07 35.91 34.99
N GLY A 130 -26.87 35.39 34.70
CA GLY A 130 -25.68 35.25 35.54
C GLY A 130 -25.64 33.79 36.01
N GLU A 131 -24.77 32.95 35.41
CA GLU A 131 -23.93 31.98 36.15
C GLU A 131 -23.02 31.20 35.20
N GLU A 132 -21.74 31.25 35.54
CA GLU A 132 -20.66 30.42 35.03
C GLU A 132 -20.82 28.98 35.56
N GLY A 133 -20.51 27.98 34.74
CA GLY A 133 -20.34 26.64 35.27
C GLY A 133 -20.21 25.52 34.25
N GLN A 134 -18.95 25.13 33.99
CA GLN A 134 -18.54 23.72 33.91
C GLN A 134 -18.87 22.94 32.63
N GLU A 135 -17.90 22.83 31.72
CA GLU A 135 -17.69 21.62 30.92
C GLU A 135 -16.22 21.22 30.94
N GLY A 136 -15.91 20.25 31.81
CA GLY A 136 -14.98 19.21 31.45
C GLY A 136 -15.78 18.03 30.93
N GLY A 137 -15.24 17.28 29.97
CA GLY A 137 -15.74 15.93 29.68
C GLY A 137 -15.76 15.53 28.22
N ALA A 138 -14.68 14.85 27.82
CA ALA A 138 -14.70 13.69 26.93
C ALA A 138 -15.50 13.80 25.62
N GLU A 139 -14.77 14.02 24.53
CA GLU A 139 -15.17 13.63 23.18
C GLU A 139 -15.43 12.10 23.14
N GLN A 140 -16.69 11.71 23.34
CA GLN A 140 -17.21 10.42 22.89
C GLN A 140 -17.42 10.50 21.38
N SER A 141 -16.48 9.96 20.61
CA SER A 141 -16.80 9.45 19.28
C SER A 141 -17.78 8.29 19.44
N GLN A 142 -19.07 8.54 19.23
CA GLN A 142 -20.04 7.47 19.04
C GLN A 142 -19.75 6.84 17.67
N GLU A 143 -19.06 5.69 17.68
CA GLU A 143 -19.08 4.76 16.55
C GLU A 143 -20.55 4.40 16.27
N LEU A 144 -21.05 4.81 15.10
CA LEU A 144 -22.34 4.32 14.61
C LEU A 144 -22.21 2.80 14.45
N THR A 145 -22.91 2.06 15.30
CA THR A 145 -22.98 0.60 15.21
C THR A 145 -23.80 0.18 13.99
N GLN A 146 -23.44 -0.98 13.43
CA GLN A 146 -24.06 -1.54 12.23
C GLN A 146 -25.58 -1.72 12.35
N GLU A 147 -26.10 -1.98 13.56
CA GLU A 147 -27.54 -2.04 13.86
C GLU A 147 -28.26 -0.71 13.63
N MET A 148 -27.63 0.43 13.93
CA MET A 148 -28.24 1.75 13.78
C MET A 148 -28.36 2.15 12.30
N LEU A 149 -27.43 1.68 11.46
CA LEU A 149 -27.46 1.87 10.02
C LEU A 149 -28.57 1.03 9.35
N GLU A 150 -28.79 -0.20 9.83
CA GLU A 150 -29.89 -1.06 9.37
C GLU A 150 -31.27 -0.50 9.76
N GLU A 151 -31.40 0.08 10.96
CA GLU A 151 -32.65 0.69 11.40
C GLU A 151 -32.99 1.96 10.60
N ALA A 152 -32.00 2.80 10.31
CA ALA A 152 -32.17 3.98 9.45
C ALA A 152 -32.56 3.60 8.01
N LEU A 153 -31.98 2.54 7.46
CA LEU A 153 -32.31 2.07 6.12
C LEU A 153 -33.73 1.51 6.04
N LYS A 154 -34.18 0.85 7.12
CA LYS A 154 -35.54 0.31 7.23
C LYS A 154 -36.60 1.40 7.37
N ASP A 155 -36.30 2.46 8.12
CA ASP A 155 -37.18 3.63 8.25
C ASP A 155 -37.34 4.38 6.91
N SER A 156 -36.23 4.50 6.18
CA SER A 156 -36.22 5.14 4.85
C SER A 156 -36.99 4.35 3.78
N MET A 157 -37.05 3.02 3.89
CA MET A 157 -37.84 2.18 2.98
C MET A 157 -39.35 2.24 3.30
N ASN A 158 -39.72 2.42 4.57
CA ASN A 158 -41.11 2.46 4.99
C ASN A 158 -41.79 3.80 4.63
N GLN A 159 -41.01 4.86 4.39
CA GLN A 159 -41.51 6.17 3.97
C GLN A 159 -41.80 6.26 2.45
N GLN A 160 -41.27 5.34 1.64
CA GLN A 160 -41.45 5.34 0.17
C GLN A 160 -42.73 4.63 -0.31
N GLY A 161 -43.55 4.11 0.63
CA GLY A 161 -44.78 3.36 0.33
C GLY A 161 -46.09 4.18 0.32
N GLN A 162 -46.07 5.47 0.65
CA GLN A 162 -47.27 6.33 0.65
C GLN A 162 -46.99 7.72 0.12
N GLN A 163 -47.03 7.89 -1.21
CA GLN A 163 -47.57 9.10 -1.84
C GLN A 163 -47.80 8.85 -3.33
N GLY A 164 -48.97 8.29 -3.63
CA GLY A 164 -49.57 8.38 -4.94
C GLY A 164 -50.33 9.71 -5.09
N GLN A 165 -50.05 10.39 -6.20
CA GLN A 165 -50.98 11.24 -6.96
C GLN A 165 -51.27 12.67 -6.41
N GLN A 166 -50.56 13.68 -6.96
CA GLN A 166 -51.12 14.81 -7.72
C GLN A 166 -50.06 15.91 -7.94
N GLY A 167 -50.06 16.51 -9.13
CA GLY A 167 -49.42 17.81 -9.37
C GLY A 167 -48.34 17.78 -10.44
N GLY A 168 -48.74 17.96 -11.70
CA GLY A 168 -47.83 18.09 -12.82
C GLY A 168 -46.90 19.30 -12.69
N LYS A 169 -45.60 19.03 -12.82
CA LYS A 169 -44.66 19.91 -13.53
C LYS A 169 -43.78 19.00 -14.38
N GLN A 170 -43.86 19.21 -15.70
CA GLN A 170 -42.90 18.68 -16.66
C GLN A 170 -41.50 19.05 -16.18
N ILE A 171 -40.73 18.08 -15.70
CA ILE A 171 -39.29 18.13 -15.88
C ILE A 171 -39.04 17.36 -17.18
N GLN A 172 -39.06 18.09 -18.28
CA GLN A 172 -38.36 17.68 -19.49
C GLN A 172 -36.88 17.67 -19.12
N ILE A 173 -36.40 16.54 -18.60
CA ILE A 173 -34.97 16.25 -18.62
C ILE A 173 -34.69 15.89 -20.08
N GLY A 174 -34.17 16.87 -20.82
CA GLY A 174 -33.57 16.62 -22.14
C GLY A 174 -32.44 15.61 -21.96
N LEU A 175 -32.71 14.36 -22.30
CA LEU A 175 -31.79 13.23 -22.23
C LEU A 175 -30.96 13.10 -23.53
N GLU A 176 -30.76 14.17 -24.29
CA GLU A 176 -30.14 14.10 -25.63
C GLU A 176 -29.10 15.20 -25.93
N GLU A 177 -28.66 16.01 -24.95
CA GLU A 177 -27.64 17.06 -25.23
C GLU A 177 -26.60 17.29 -24.12
N MET A 178 -26.11 16.22 -23.48
CA MET A 178 -24.89 16.29 -22.65
C MET A 178 -23.90 15.16 -22.96
N GLU A 179 -23.88 14.73 -24.22
CA GLU A 179 -22.86 13.87 -24.79
C GLU A 179 -22.02 14.70 -25.78
N GLY A 180 -21.21 15.61 -25.25
CA GLY A 180 -20.29 16.39 -26.10
C GLY A 180 -19.83 17.71 -25.49
N LYS A 181 -18.55 17.72 -25.09
CA LYS A 181 -17.77 18.83 -24.49
C LYS A 181 -17.97 18.89 -22.96
N GLN A 182 -16.98 18.55 -22.15
CA GLN A 182 -15.63 19.08 -22.22
C GLN A 182 -14.69 18.07 -21.56
N ALA A 183 -13.81 17.48 -22.38
CA ALA A 183 -12.66 16.73 -21.90
C ALA A 183 -11.83 17.65 -21.01
N GLY A 184 -11.85 17.38 -19.70
CA GLY A 184 -10.88 17.90 -18.74
C GLY A 184 -9.53 17.29 -19.06
N LYS A 185 -8.81 17.89 -20.01
CA LYS A 185 -7.34 17.82 -20.05
C LYS A 185 -6.84 18.53 -18.79
N GLY A 186 -6.56 17.79 -17.73
CA GLY A 186 -6.10 18.39 -16.48
C GLY A 186 -5.53 17.44 -15.42
N ASP A 187 -5.97 16.18 -15.37
CA ASP A 187 -5.62 15.29 -14.25
C ASP A 187 -4.88 13.99 -14.61
N GLU A 188 -4.63 13.70 -15.89
CA GLU A 188 -3.86 12.49 -16.27
C GLU A 188 -2.34 12.67 -16.09
N GLN A 189 -1.79 13.88 -16.25
CA GLN A 189 -0.34 14.10 -16.17
C GLN A 189 0.21 14.06 -14.73
N THR A 190 -0.57 14.49 -13.74
CA THR A 190 -0.14 14.52 -12.33
C THR A 190 -0.10 13.14 -11.68
N ASN A 191 -0.84 12.17 -12.21
CA ASN A 191 -0.81 10.80 -11.70
C ASN A 191 0.36 10.01 -12.28
N GLU A 192 0.70 10.22 -13.57
CA GLU A 192 1.86 9.58 -14.21
C GLU A 192 3.20 9.97 -13.55
N GLU A 193 3.40 11.24 -13.20
CA GLU A 193 4.63 11.69 -12.50
C GLU A 193 4.74 11.09 -11.09
N ALA A 194 3.62 10.93 -10.38
CA ALA A 194 3.59 10.32 -9.04
C ALA A 194 3.82 8.80 -9.09
N ASP A 195 3.23 8.11 -10.08
CA ASP A 195 3.47 6.68 -10.33
C ASP A 195 4.93 6.43 -10.79
N GLU A 196 5.50 7.29 -11.62
CA GLU A 196 6.91 7.18 -12.05
C GLU A 196 7.89 7.43 -10.90
N ALA A 197 7.62 8.42 -10.04
CA ALA A 197 8.41 8.68 -8.85
C ALA A 197 8.36 7.51 -7.86
N LEU A 198 7.19 6.88 -7.68
CA LEU A 198 7.03 5.68 -6.87
C LEU A 198 7.83 4.50 -7.44
N ALA A 199 7.74 4.26 -8.75
CA ALA A 199 8.49 3.21 -9.42
C ALA A 199 10.01 3.41 -9.24
N GLN A 200 10.50 4.64 -9.36
CA GLN A 200 11.91 4.96 -9.11
C GLN A 200 12.31 4.76 -7.64
N GLU A 201 11.46 5.10 -6.68
CA GLU A 201 11.72 4.87 -5.26
C GLU A 201 11.80 3.36 -4.94
N ILE A 202 10.87 2.58 -5.48
CA ILE A 202 10.86 1.12 -5.36
C ILE A 202 12.11 0.50 -6.00
N GLU A 203 12.48 0.97 -7.19
CA GLU A 203 13.69 0.49 -7.87
C GLU A 203 14.95 0.80 -7.09
N LYS A 204 15.08 2.02 -6.59
CA LYS A 204 16.21 2.44 -5.75
C LYS A 204 16.27 1.65 -4.44
N ALA A 205 15.12 1.38 -3.83
CA ALA A 205 15.04 0.56 -2.63
C ALA A 205 15.55 -0.87 -2.87
N ALA A 206 15.13 -1.50 -3.97
CA ALA A 206 15.61 -2.82 -4.37
C ALA A 206 17.13 -2.80 -4.62
N GLU A 207 17.62 -1.80 -5.35
CA GLU A 207 19.04 -1.66 -5.67
C GLU A 207 19.90 -1.47 -4.42
N GLN A 208 19.47 -0.62 -3.49
CA GLN A 208 20.19 -0.40 -2.25
C GLN A 208 20.29 -1.69 -1.43
N ILE A 209 19.17 -2.39 -1.22
CA ILE A 209 19.14 -3.63 -0.43
C ILE A 209 20.06 -4.69 -1.05
N VAL A 210 19.98 -4.87 -2.37
CA VAL A 210 20.78 -5.86 -3.09
C VAL A 210 22.26 -5.47 -3.12
N SER A 211 22.59 -4.19 -3.30
CA SER A 211 23.98 -3.71 -3.31
C SER A 211 24.65 -3.86 -1.94
N GLU A 212 23.93 -3.60 -0.84
CA GLU A 212 24.45 -3.81 0.51
C GLU A 212 24.74 -5.30 0.77
N PHE A 213 23.85 -6.18 0.30
CA PHE A 213 24.08 -7.62 0.33
C PHE A 213 25.30 -8.03 -0.50
N GLU A 214 25.45 -7.49 -1.72
CA GLU A 214 26.58 -7.82 -2.59
C GLU A 214 27.91 -7.46 -1.94
N GLN A 215 28.03 -6.24 -1.42
CA GLN A 215 29.23 -5.78 -0.73
C GLN A 215 29.58 -6.64 0.48
N GLY A 216 28.59 -6.97 1.32
CA GLY A 216 28.81 -7.84 2.48
C GLY A 216 29.20 -9.27 2.09
N MET A 217 28.64 -9.79 1.01
CA MET A 217 28.94 -11.14 0.54
C MET A 217 30.26 -11.26 -0.20
N GLN A 218 30.73 -10.21 -0.89
CA GLN A 218 32.04 -10.22 -1.54
C GLN A 218 33.16 -10.59 -0.54
N GLU A 219 33.16 -9.98 0.65
CA GLU A 219 34.15 -10.29 1.68
C GLU A 219 34.07 -11.75 2.15
N VAL A 220 32.85 -12.27 2.35
CA VAL A 220 32.64 -13.67 2.73
C VAL A 220 33.16 -14.62 1.65
N MET A 221 32.94 -14.28 0.39
CA MET A 221 33.32 -15.08 -0.76
C MET A 221 34.83 -15.10 -0.97
N GLU A 222 35.49 -13.94 -0.85
CA GLU A 222 36.95 -13.88 -0.85
C GLU A 222 37.56 -14.75 0.26
N ASN A 223 36.96 -14.74 1.46
CA ASN A 223 37.42 -15.56 2.57
C ASN A 223 37.21 -17.06 2.30
N LEU A 224 36.08 -17.43 1.68
CA LEU A 224 35.81 -18.81 1.28
C LEU A 224 36.79 -19.31 0.22
N GLU A 225 37.15 -18.47 -0.76
CA GLU A 225 38.13 -18.82 -1.80
C GLU A 225 39.54 -18.95 -1.22
N LYS A 226 39.96 -18.01 -0.37
CA LYS A 226 41.26 -18.07 0.33
C LYS A 226 41.37 -19.31 1.21
N ALA A 227 40.30 -19.64 1.95
CA ALA A 227 40.25 -20.87 2.73
C ALA A 227 40.34 -22.11 1.83
N GLN A 228 39.63 -22.12 0.69
CA GLN A 228 39.67 -23.22 -0.27
C GLN A 228 41.09 -23.43 -0.83
N LEU A 229 41.79 -22.37 -1.21
CA LEU A 229 43.18 -22.44 -1.66
C LEU A 229 44.14 -22.97 -0.57
N ALA A 230 43.94 -22.55 0.68
CA ALA A 230 44.76 -23.01 1.79
C ALA A 230 44.55 -24.50 2.11
N PHE A 231 43.34 -25.03 1.92
CA PHE A 231 43.05 -26.45 2.11
C PHE A 231 43.53 -27.33 0.94
N ASP A 232 43.54 -26.80 -0.30
CA ASP A 232 44.05 -27.52 -1.49
C ASP A 232 45.59 -27.65 -1.46
N ASP A 233 46.30 -26.65 -0.90
CA ASP A 233 47.77 -26.68 -0.72
C ASP A 233 48.24 -27.65 0.39
N LEU A 234 47.30 -28.15 1.21
CA LEU A 234 47.55 -29.10 2.30
C LEU A 234 47.28 -30.57 1.92
N SER A 235 46.80 -30.84 0.69
CA SER A 235 46.47 -32.19 0.20
C SER A 235 47.38 -32.66 -0.93
#